data_AF-A0A931MKY9-F1
#
_entry.id   AF-A0A931MKY9-F1
#
_cell.length_a   1.000
_cell.length_b   1.000
_cell.length_c   1.000
_cell.angle_alpha   90.00
_cell.angle_beta   90.00
_cell.angle_gamma   90.00
#
_symmetry.space_group_name_H-M   'P 1'
#
loop_
_entity.id
_entity.type
_entity.pdbx_description
1 polymer ?
#
loop_
_entity_poly.entity_id
_entity_poly.type
_entity_poly.pdbx_seq_one_letter_code
_entity_poly.pdbx_strand_id
1 'polypeptide(L)'
;MDENESPGSPLVEHGHIPGCEDSWRVREAIVSLCLWNPRGLLNLSEILFPFVWIGGWVAASVWFRRANGRSIIPQRPTNADFLEDWCSGRSLRNYLTRVGGARNCLLVYVSDGQLVVTPRFPFTLLFLPELFGLDIRVSTASIASVEPVRRLWSRMLRVSFESAVLAPIELKLHDERRFLDSLGRRAQVGLGRASTAPLKPRRSFRLIFFRLFMMVWGTGALTAALSGLPEDYRFRRDGVETVGVFDSHTGVLGDRNDRGVLSYSVRGDRFHLTSLQGNGVYELGGTAKLFYMPDKPEDAREAANLLFNLMWLLLGIVALALSILGGWIARRIWR
;
A
#
# COMPACT_ATOMS: atom_id res chain seq x y z
N MET A 1 77.01 -18.36 -7.19
CA MET A 1 78.06 -18.40 -6.16
C MET A 1 77.72 -17.26 -5.23
N ASP A 2 76.92 -17.44 -4.18
CA ASP A 2 76.65 -18.61 -3.32
C ASP A 2 75.15 -18.57 -2.93
N GLU A 3 74.35 -19.64 -3.07
CA GLU A 3 74.20 -20.82 -2.20
C GLU A 3 73.96 -20.53 -0.70
N ASN A 4 73.00 -21.29 -0.15
CA ASN A 4 72.64 -21.50 1.25
C ASN A 4 71.72 -20.47 1.94
N GLU A 5 70.73 -20.86 2.73
CA GLU A 5 70.14 -22.15 3.08
C GLU A 5 68.87 -21.80 3.86
N SER A 6 67.76 -22.48 3.57
CA SER A 6 66.57 -22.47 4.42
C SER A 6 66.73 -23.58 5.47
N PRO A 7 66.40 -23.33 6.76
CA PRO A 7 65.75 -24.41 7.49
C PRO A 7 64.67 -23.95 8.47
N GLY A 8 63.66 -24.81 8.62
CA GLY A 8 62.99 -25.00 9.91
C GLY A 8 61.51 -24.67 9.95
N SER A 9 60.67 -25.45 9.27
CA SER A 9 59.27 -25.60 9.66
C SER A 9 59.19 -26.46 10.92
N PRO A 10 58.64 -25.97 12.06
CA PRO A 10 58.40 -26.83 13.21
C PRO A 10 57.17 -27.71 12.98
N LEU A 11 57.41 -29.01 13.11
CA LEU A 11 56.42 -30.08 13.22
C LEU A 11 55.57 -29.91 14.49
N VAL A 12 54.26 -29.73 14.27
CA VAL A 12 53.13 -30.39 14.92
C VAL A 12 53.29 -30.83 16.39
N GLU A 13 52.52 -30.20 17.27
CA GLU A 13 52.00 -30.85 18.48
C GLU A 13 50.47 -30.83 18.42
N HIS A 14 49.88 -31.95 17.99
CA HIS A 14 48.44 -32.17 18.03
C HIS A 14 48.04 -32.42 19.49
N GLY A 15 47.59 -31.35 20.14
CA GLY A 15 46.94 -31.39 21.44
C GLY A 15 45.71 -32.28 21.42
N HIS A 16 45.76 -33.27 22.29
CA HIS A 16 44.69 -34.07 22.86
C HIS A 16 43.29 -33.45 22.70
N ILE A 17 42.37 -34.14 22.01
CA ILE A 17 40.93 -33.80 21.97
C ILE A 17 40.30 -34.41 23.23
N PRO A 18 39.93 -33.61 24.26
CA PRO A 18 39.24 -34.14 25.41
C PRO A 18 37.80 -34.49 25.07
N GLY A 19 37.32 -35.48 25.81
CA GLY A 19 36.10 -36.23 25.63
C GLY A 19 34.83 -35.40 25.40
N CYS A 20 34.01 -36.00 24.55
CA CYS A 20 32.58 -35.82 24.42
C CYS A 20 31.89 -35.89 25.80
N GLU A 21 31.78 -34.76 26.51
CA GLU A 21 31.11 -34.67 27.81
C GLU A 21 30.19 -33.44 27.94
N ASP A 22 29.60 -32.98 26.82
CA ASP A 22 28.70 -31.81 26.79
C ASP A 22 27.33 -32.08 26.12
N SER A 23 26.86 -33.33 26.11
CA SER A 23 25.55 -33.66 25.53
C SER A 23 24.35 -33.19 26.38
N TRP A 24 24.56 -32.77 27.62
CA TRP A 24 23.50 -32.26 28.49
C TRP A 24 23.31 -30.73 28.40
N ARG A 25 24.34 -29.96 28.00
CA ARG A 25 24.23 -28.50 27.78
C ARG A 25 23.42 -28.12 26.54
N VAL A 26 23.38 -28.98 25.52
CA VAL A 26 22.53 -28.76 24.32
C VAL A 26 21.04 -28.92 24.66
N ARG A 27 20.69 -29.73 25.66
CA ARG A 27 19.28 -29.90 26.08
C ARG A 27 18.76 -28.72 26.88
N GLU A 28 19.59 -28.04 27.68
CA GLU A 28 19.19 -26.80 28.34
C GLU A 28 19.16 -25.59 27.39
N ALA A 29 20.05 -25.53 26.39
CA ALA A 29 20.01 -24.48 25.38
C ALA A 29 18.74 -24.54 24.51
N ILE A 30 18.26 -25.74 24.15
CA ILE A 30 17.04 -25.90 23.35
C ILE A 30 15.78 -25.64 24.18
N VAL A 31 15.75 -26.01 25.45
CA VAL A 31 14.61 -25.71 26.34
C VAL A 31 14.57 -24.21 26.71
N SER A 32 15.72 -23.54 26.84
CA SER A 32 15.81 -22.09 27.05
C SER A 32 15.53 -21.26 25.78
N LEU A 33 15.58 -21.85 24.58
CA LEU A 33 15.20 -21.19 23.32
C LEU A 33 13.69 -21.27 23.05
N CYS A 34 12.99 -22.27 23.62
CA CYS A 34 11.54 -22.45 23.44
C CYS A 34 10.71 -21.85 24.57
N LEU A 35 11.29 -21.57 25.73
CA LEU A 35 10.63 -20.93 26.85
C LEU A 35 11.26 -19.55 27.08
N TRP A 36 10.47 -18.51 26.83
CA TRP A 36 10.65 -17.16 27.42
C TRP A 36 11.45 -16.09 26.64
N ASN A 37 11.02 -15.80 25.40
CA ASN A 37 11.10 -14.42 24.91
C ASN A 37 9.70 -13.90 24.50
N PRO A 38 8.94 -13.29 25.44
CA PRO A 38 7.63 -12.69 25.13
C PRO A 38 7.72 -11.54 24.11
N ARG A 39 8.92 -11.01 23.79
CA ARG A 39 9.12 -10.05 22.69
C ARG A 39 9.01 -10.70 21.30
N GLY A 40 9.29 -12.01 21.17
CA GLY A 40 9.16 -12.72 19.90
C GLY A 40 7.70 -12.90 19.44
N LEU A 41 6.77 -13.01 20.38
CA LEU A 41 5.32 -13.06 20.08
C LEU A 41 4.74 -11.69 19.73
N LEU A 42 5.33 -10.59 20.22
CA LEU A 42 4.94 -9.23 19.83
C LEU A 42 5.32 -8.94 18.36
N ASN A 43 6.47 -9.43 17.88
CA ASN A 43 6.87 -9.31 16.47
C ASN A 43 5.89 -9.98 15.50
N LEU A 44 5.29 -11.12 15.90
CA LEU A 44 4.27 -11.79 15.09
C LEU A 44 3.04 -10.91 14.88
N SER A 45 2.62 -10.15 15.90
CA SER A 45 1.48 -9.23 15.77
C SER A 45 1.77 -8.08 14.81
N GLU A 46 2.99 -7.53 14.81
CA GLU A 46 3.39 -6.45 13.90
C GLU A 46 3.50 -6.92 12.45
N ILE A 47 3.95 -8.15 12.23
CA ILE A 47 4.01 -8.75 10.88
C ILE A 47 2.61 -9.16 10.42
N LEU A 48 1.81 -9.80 11.27
CA LEU A 48 0.48 -10.29 10.92
C LEU A 48 -0.54 -9.16 10.74
N PHE A 49 -0.41 -8.06 11.47
CA PHE A 49 -1.33 -6.94 11.40
C PHE A 49 -1.55 -6.42 9.97
N PRO A 50 -0.52 -6.05 9.17
CA PRO A 50 -0.73 -5.60 7.80
C PRO A 50 -1.35 -6.68 6.91
N PHE A 51 -1.06 -7.97 7.12
CA PHE A 51 -1.68 -9.05 6.34
C PHE A 51 -3.15 -9.25 6.70
N VAL A 52 -3.49 -9.28 7.99
CA VAL A 52 -4.88 -9.36 8.47
C VAL A 52 -5.65 -8.12 8.02
N TRP A 53 -5.01 -6.96 8.05
CA TRP A 53 -5.54 -5.69 7.58
C TRP A 53 -5.87 -5.72 6.07
N ILE A 54 -4.87 -6.02 5.23
CA ILE A 54 -5.04 -6.12 3.77
C ILE A 54 -6.04 -7.22 3.43
N GLY A 55 -5.95 -8.38 4.10
CA GLY A 55 -6.88 -9.50 3.96
C GLY A 55 -8.32 -9.10 4.30
N GLY A 56 -8.52 -8.33 5.37
CA GLY A 56 -9.80 -7.74 5.75
C GLY A 56 -10.37 -6.80 4.67
N TRP A 57 -9.52 -5.94 4.08
CA TRP A 57 -9.93 -5.07 2.96
C TRP A 57 -10.35 -5.85 1.73
N VAL A 58 -9.54 -6.84 1.35
CA VAL A 58 -9.83 -7.71 0.21
C VAL A 58 -11.13 -8.47 0.45
N ALA A 59 -11.33 -9.04 1.64
CA ALA A 59 -12.54 -9.76 2.00
C ALA A 59 -13.79 -8.86 1.98
N ALA A 60 -13.71 -7.65 2.56
CA ALA A 60 -14.81 -6.68 2.56
C ALA A 60 -15.17 -6.23 1.14
N SER A 61 -14.17 -5.98 0.30
CA SER A 61 -14.36 -5.62 -1.11
C SER A 61 -15.01 -6.76 -1.91
N VAL A 62 -14.52 -7.99 -1.74
CA VAL A 62 -15.10 -9.19 -2.36
C VAL A 62 -16.55 -9.39 -1.95
N TRP A 63 -16.83 -9.30 -0.65
CA TRP A 63 -18.18 -9.44 -0.11
C TRP A 63 -19.11 -8.37 -0.67
N PHE A 64 -18.69 -7.10 -0.67
CA PHE A 64 -19.46 -6.00 -1.23
C PHE A 64 -19.77 -6.20 -2.71
N ARG A 65 -18.79 -6.63 -3.53
CA ARG A 65 -19.04 -6.87 -4.96
C ARG A 65 -20.01 -8.03 -5.18
N ARG A 66 -19.84 -9.14 -4.45
CA ARG A 66 -20.77 -10.28 -4.50
C ARG A 66 -22.19 -9.89 -4.07
N ALA A 67 -22.34 -9.13 -2.99
CA ALA A 67 -23.63 -8.64 -2.52
C ALA A 67 -24.36 -7.74 -3.53
N ASN A 68 -23.62 -7.09 -4.43
CA ASN A 68 -24.17 -6.26 -5.51
C ASN A 68 -24.27 -7.00 -6.86
N GLY A 69 -24.03 -8.31 -6.90
CA GLY A 69 -24.07 -9.11 -8.13
C GLY A 69 -22.96 -8.77 -9.14
N ARG A 70 -21.84 -8.20 -8.69
CA ARG A 70 -20.71 -7.81 -9.54
C ARG A 70 -19.62 -8.87 -9.52
N SER A 71 -19.07 -9.20 -10.69
CA SER A 71 -17.95 -10.14 -10.77
C SER A 71 -16.66 -9.53 -10.21
N ILE A 72 -15.92 -10.29 -9.40
CA ILE A 72 -14.61 -9.90 -8.86
C ILE A 72 -13.58 -9.75 -9.99
N ILE A 73 -13.59 -10.73 -10.90
CA ILE A 73 -12.77 -10.76 -12.11
C ILE A 73 -13.73 -10.50 -13.27
N PRO A 74 -13.73 -9.29 -13.85
CA PRO A 74 -14.58 -9.02 -14.98
C PRO A 74 -14.23 -9.98 -16.13
N GLN A 75 -15.24 -10.66 -16.66
CA GLN A 75 -15.06 -11.59 -17.77
C GLN A 75 -15.04 -10.82 -19.09
N ARG A 76 -14.16 -11.23 -19.99
CA ARG A 76 -14.14 -10.71 -21.36
C ARG A 76 -15.34 -11.30 -22.10
N PRO A 77 -16.27 -10.49 -22.63
CA PRO A 77 -17.32 -11.00 -23.50
C PRO A 77 -16.71 -11.60 -24.77
N THR A 78 -17.24 -12.73 -25.22
CA THR A 78 -16.82 -13.42 -26.46
C THR A 78 -17.28 -12.68 -27.72
N ASN A 79 -18.43 -11.99 -27.67
CA ASN A 79 -19.07 -11.35 -28.81
C ASN A 79 -19.08 -9.81 -28.69
N ALA A 80 -17.93 -9.22 -28.35
CA ALA A 80 -17.81 -7.78 -28.22
C ALA A 80 -17.56 -7.09 -29.57
N ASP A 81 -18.33 -6.06 -29.90
CA ASP A 81 -18.09 -5.20 -31.08
C ASP A 81 -16.75 -4.44 -30.93
N PHE A 82 -16.44 -4.06 -29.69
CA PHE A 82 -15.16 -3.48 -29.27
C PHE A 82 -14.76 -4.06 -27.92
N LEU A 83 -13.48 -4.38 -27.75
CA LEU A 83 -12.93 -4.79 -26.46
C LEU A 83 -11.48 -4.33 -26.40
N GLU A 84 -11.15 -3.65 -25.31
CA GLU A 84 -9.78 -3.25 -25.01
C GLU A 84 -9.51 -3.40 -23.51
N ASP A 85 -8.32 -3.91 -23.22
CA ASP A 85 -7.84 -4.15 -21.87
C ASP A 85 -6.74 -3.17 -21.48
N TRP A 86 -6.56 -3.03 -20.17
CA TRP A 86 -5.51 -2.19 -19.60
C TRP A 86 -5.64 -0.73 -20.07
N CYS A 87 -6.88 -0.28 -20.30
CA CYS A 87 -7.16 1.11 -20.60
C CYS A 87 -6.95 1.98 -19.35
N SER A 88 -6.71 3.27 -19.58
CA SER A 88 -6.73 4.26 -18.51
C SER A 88 -8.01 5.09 -18.59
N GLY A 89 -8.46 5.64 -17.47
CA GLY A 89 -9.61 6.54 -17.49
C GLY A 89 -9.87 7.23 -16.17
N ARG A 90 -10.77 8.20 -16.18
CA ARG A 90 -11.16 8.98 -15.00
C ARG A 90 -12.57 9.51 -15.12
N SER A 91 -13.26 9.67 -14.00
CA SER A 91 -14.58 10.29 -13.96
C SER A 91 -14.46 11.77 -13.66
N LEU A 92 -15.21 12.60 -14.37
CA LEU A 92 -15.26 14.04 -14.15
C LEU A 92 -16.26 14.46 -13.06
N ARG A 93 -16.77 13.49 -12.27
CA ARG A 93 -17.77 13.71 -11.21
C ARG A 93 -17.32 14.72 -10.15
N ASN A 94 -16.15 14.53 -9.57
CA ASN A 94 -15.62 15.35 -8.47
C ASN A 94 -14.14 15.69 -8.72
N TYR A 95 -13.61 16.69 -8.01
CA TYR A 95 -12.19 17.07 -8.11
C TYR A 95 -11.26 15.88 -7.80
N LEU A 96 -11.59 15.08 -6.78
CA LEU A 96 -10.81 13.89 -6.41
C LEU A 96 -10.75 12.86 -7.55
N THR A 97 -11.86 12.59 -8.24
CA THR A 97 -11.90 11.65 -9.38
C THR A 97 -11.35 12.26 -10.67
N ARG A 98 -11.19 13.59 -10.71
CA ARG A 98 -10.53 14.29 -11.80
C ARG A 98 -9.01 14.20 -11.67
N VAL A 99 -8.47 14.31 -10.46
CA VAL A 99 -7.02 14.15 -10.20
C VAL A 99 -6.64 12.67 -10.15
N GLY A 100 -7.43 11.85 -9.46
CA GLY A 100 -7.28 10.40 -9.38
C GLY A 100 -7.94 9.68 -10.55
N GLY A 101 -7.15 8.95 -11.34
CA GLY A 101 -7.64 8.14 -12.46
C GLY A 101 -7.17 6.70 -12.33
N ALA A 102 -7.91 5.80 -12.97
CA ALA A 102 -7.48 4.44 -13.25
C ALA A 102 -6.38 4.49 -14.32
N ARG A 103 -5.14 4.15 -13.98
CA ARG A 103 -4.03 4.04 -14.94
C ARG A 103 -3.82 2.57 -15.27
N ASN A 104 -3.97 2.22 -16.54
CA ASN A 104 -3.83 0.87 -17.07
C ASN A 104 -4.51 -0.15 -16.16
N CYS A 105 -5.79 0.03 -15.89
CA CYS A 105 -6.52 -0.92 -15.05
C CYS A 105 -8.00 -0.99 -15.38
N LEU A 106 -8.43 -0.49 -16.54
CA LEU A 106 -9.79 -0.63 -17.04
C LEU A 106 -9.87 -1.70 -18.12
N LEU A 107 -10.98 -2.41 -18.11
CA LEU A 107 -11.52 -3.16 -19.24
C LEU A 107 -12.66 -2.32 -19.81
N VAL A 108 -12.54 -1.96 -21.09
CA VAL A 108 -13.56 -1.20 -21.82
C VAL A 108 -14.06 -2.07 -22.96
N TYR A 109 -15.36 -2.27 -23.05
CA TYR A 109 -15.94 -2.99 -24.18
C TYR A 109 -17.32 -2.46 -24.55
N VAL A 110 -17.69 -2.69 -25.80
CA VAL A 110 -19.03 -2.47 -26.34
C VAL A 110 -19.58 -3.82 -26.76
N SER A 111 -20.68 -4.25 -26.13
CA SER A 111 -21.37 -5.51 -26.44
C SER A 111 -22.87 -5.26 -26.36
N ASP A 112 -23.63 -5.79 -27.30
CA ASP A 112 -25.11 -5.76 -27.27
C ASP A 112 -25.70 -4.34 -27.12
N GLY A 113 -25.04 -3.33 -27.72
CA GLY A 113 -25.47 -1.94 -27.60
C GLY A 113 -25.27 -1.36 -26.20
N GLN A 114 -24.36 -1.93 -25.41
CA GLN A 114 -23.98 -1.42 -24.10
C GLN A 114 -22.48 -1.11 -24.07
N LEU A 115 -22.16 0.09 -23.62
CA LEU A 115 -20.80 0.45 -23.22
C LEU A 115 -20.60 0.01 -21.78
N VAL A 116 -19.59 -0.82 -21.56
CA VAL A 116 -19.14 -1.24 -20.23
C VAL A 116 -17.73 -0.76 -20.01
N VAL A 117 -17.53 -0.06 -18.91
CA VAL A 117 -16.22 0.34 -18.39
C VAL A 117 -16.15 -0.22 -16.98
N THR A 118 -15.20 -1.09 -16.72
CA THR A 118 -15.05 -1.73 -15.40
C THR A 118 -13.57 -1.89 -15.07
N PRO A 119 -13.14 -1.70 -13.81
CA PRO A 119 -11.75 -1.96 -13.47
C PRO A 119 -11.41 -3.44 -13.49
N ARG A 120 -10.14 -3.73 -13.72
CA ARG A 120 -9.53 -5.07 -13.64
C ARG A 120 -8.85 -5.30 -12.31
N PHE A 121 -8.63 -6.57 -11.99
CA PHE A 121 -7.76 -6.98 -10.89
C PHE A 121 -6.34 -6.42 -11.07
N PRO A 122 -5.64 -5.98 -10.00
CA PRO A 122 -6.05 -6.01 -8.58
C PRO A 122 -6.89 -4.80 -8.14
N PHE A 123 -7.16 -3.85 -9.04
CA PHE A 123 -7.88 -2.63 -8.73
C PHE A 123 -9.32 -2.88 -8.29
N THR A 124 -9.91 -4.01 -8.71
CA THR A 124 -11.22 -4.49 -8.23
C THR A 124 -11.23 -4.93 -6.76
N LEU A 125 -10.08 -5.23 -6.16
CA LEU A 125 -9.99 -5.69 -4.77
C LEU A 125 -9.70 -4.57 -3.78
N LEU A 126 -8.80 -3.64 -4.12
CA LEU A 126 -8.32 -2.63 -3.19
C LEU A 126 -9.07 -1.30 -3.26
N PHE A 127 -9.90 -1.11 -4.29
CA PHE A 127 -10.68 0.10 -4.48
C PHE A 127 -12.14 -0.26 -4.66
N LEU A 128 -13.04 0.55 -4.11
CA LEU A 128 -14.45 0.54 -4.54
C LEU A 128 -14.50 1.26 -5.88
N PRO A 129 -14.66 0.54 -7.02
CA PRO A 129 -14.75 1.16 -8.34
C PRO A 129 -15.85 2.21 -8.42
N GLU A 130 -16.87 2.03 -7.59
CA GLU A 130 -18.00 2.93 -7.44
C GLU A 130 -17.57 4.32 -6.99
N LEU A 131 -16.53 4.42 -6.15
CA LEU A 131 -16.04 5.68 -5.61
C LEU A 131 -15.44 6.56 -6.72
N PHE A 132 -14.78 5.94 -7.69
CA PHE A 132 -14.20 6.61 -8.85
C PHE A 132 -15.17 6.81 -10.01
N GLY A 133 -16.34 6.17 -9.99
CA GLY A 133 -17.32 6.28 -11.07
C GLY A 133 -16.85 5.64 -12.38
N LEU A 134 -15.98 4.63 -12.30
CA LEU A 134 -15.38 3.93 -13.45
C LEU A 134 -15.85 2.48 -13.59
N ASP A 135 -16.93 2.12 -12.90
CA ASP A 135 -17.64 0.86 -13.05
C ASP A 135 -19.06 1.18 -13.53
N ILE A 136 -19.16 1.42 -14.84
CA ILE A 136 -20.40 1.84 -15.51
C ILE A 136 -20.79 0.82 -16.58
N ARG A 137 -22.10 0.62 -16.70
CA ARG A 137 -22.74 -0.16 -17.76
C ARG A 137 -23.92 0.65 -18.26
N VAL A 138 -23.83 1.14 -19.47
CA VAL A 138 -24.77 2.11 -20.04
C VAL A 138 -25.13 1.73 -21.46
N SER A 139 -26.36 2.03 -21.88
CA SER A 139 -26.74 1.85 -23.29
C SER A 139 -25.94 2.80 -24.16
N THR A 140 -25.47 2.35 -25.33
CA THR A 140 -24.80 3.23 -26.30
C THR A 140 -25.74 4.34 -26.80
N ALA A 141 -27.05 4.11 -26.77
CA ALA A 141 -28.06 5.12 -27.08
C ALA A 141 -28.15 6.26 -26.04
N SER A 142 -27.62 6.06 -24.82
CA SER A 142 -27.59 7.10 -23.77
C SER A 142 -26.33 7.97 -23.78
N ILE A 143 -25.45 7.75 -24.77
CA ILE A 143 -24.23 8.54 -24.95
C ILE A 143 -24.60 9.79 -25.75
N ALA A 144 -24.45 10.95 -25.12
CA ALA A 144 -24.78 12.25 -25.73
C ALA A 144 -23.69 12.72 -26.70
N SER A 145 -22.42 12.56 -26.32
CA SER A 145 -21.29 12.93 -27.20
C SER A 145 -20.04 12.11 -26.87
N VAL A 146 -19.18 11.94 -27.87
CA VAL A 146 -17.83 11.40 -27.71
C VAL A 146 -16.86 12.36 -28.38
N GLU A 147 -16.01 13.02 -27.58
CA GLU A 147 -15.14 14.10 -28.03
C GLU A 147 -13.67 13.78 -27.73
N PRO A 148 -12.74 14.02 -28.67
CA PRO A 148 -11.32 13.94 -28.38
C PRO A 148 -10.90 15.09 -27.47
N VAL A 149 -10.22 14.76 -26.37
CA VAL A 149 -9.67 15.72 -25.41
C VAL A 149 -8.16 15.56 -25.36
N ARG A 150 -7.44 16.65 -25.59
CA ARG A 150 -5.98 16.71 -25.47
C ARG A 150 -5.61 17.22 -24.08
N ARG A 151 -4.85 16.43 -23.34
CA ARG A 151 -4.13 16.86 -22.14
C ARG A 151 -2.66 17.09 -22.48
N LEU A 152 -1.92 17.74 -21.57
CA LEU A 152 -0.51 18.11 -21.77
C LEU A 152 0.33 16.96 -22.38
N TRP A 153 0.08 15.71 -21.99
CA TRP A 153 0.86 14.53 -22.38
C TRP A 153 0.05 13.36 -22.94
N SER A 154 -1.27 13.50 -23.11
CA SER A 154 -2.10 12.37 -23.55
C SER A 154 -3.33 12.79 -24.33
N ARG A 155 -3.70 11.98 -25.32
CA ARG A 155 -5.02 12.01 -25.97
C ARG A 155 -5.97 11.09 -25.21
N MET A 156 -7.21 11.53 -25.04
CA MET A 156 -8.27 10.79 -24.37
C MET A 156 -9.58 11.07 -25.11
N LEU A 157 -10.55 10.16 -25.01
CA LEU A 157 -11.92 10.36 -25.43
C LEU A 157 -12.78 10.71 -24.23
N ARG A 158 -13.47 11.84 -24.27
CA ARG A 158 -14.50 12.19 -23.30
C ARG A 158 -15.83 11.63 -23.78
N VAL A 159 -16.42 10.76 -22.98
CA VAL A 159 -17.76 10.21 -23.20
C VAL A 159 -18.72 10.94 -22.27
N SER A 160 -19.65 11.68 -22.86
CA SER A 160 -20.72 12.41 -22.17
C SER A 160 -22.01 11.61 -22.29
N PHE A 161 -22.84 11.62 -21.24
CA PHE A 161 -24.10 10.88 -21.19
C PHE A 161 -25.28 11.83 -21.16
N GLU A 162 -26.42 11.43 -21.72
CA GLU A 162 -27.66 12.21 -21.68
C GLU A 162 -28.22 12.31 -20.25
N SER A 163 -27.98 11.28 -19.43
CA SER A 163 -28.46 11.26 -18.05
C SER A 163 -27.63 12.15 -17.15
N ALA A 164 -28.27 13.10 -16.46
CA ALA A 164 -27.66 13.92 -15.42
C ALA A 164 -27.10 13.11 -14.22
N VAL A 165 -27.49 11.84 -14.08
CA VAL A 165 -27.01 10.95 -13.00
C VAL A 165 -25.59 10.47 -13.27
N LEU A 166 -25.20 10.35 -14.54
CA LEU A 166 -23.90 9.82 -14.95
C LEU A 166 -22.96 10.97 -15.28
N ALA A 167 -21.91 11.12 -14.48
CA ALA A 167 -20.87 12.08 -14.78
C ALA A 167 -20.10 11.67 -16.04
N PRO A 168 -19.67 12.62 -16.88
CA PRO A 168 -18.81 12.33 -18.02
C PRO A 168 -17.54 11.60 -17.58
N ILE A 169 -17.05 10.71 -18.44
CA ILE A 169 -15.79 10.00 -18.22
C ILE A 169 -14.80 10.33 -19.33
N GLU A 170 -13.51 10.29 -19.01
CA GLU A 170 -12.45 10.36 -20.00
C GLU A 170 -11.70 9.03 -20.03
N LEU A 171 -11.57 8.45 -21.22
CA LEU A 171 -10.92 7.16 -21.46
C LEU A 171 -9.70 7.36 -22.36
N LYS A 172 -8.59 6.71 -22.03
CA LYS A 172 -7.44 6.56 -22.91
C LYS A 172 -7.47 5.15 -23.48
N LEU A 173 -7.76 5.07 -24.78
CA LEU A 173 -7.84 3.83 -25.55
C LEU A 173 -6.64 3.75 -26.50
N HIS A 174 -6.23 2.53 -26.85
CA HIS A 174 -5.21 2.26 -27.86
C HIS A 174 -5.83 2.34 -29.27
N ASP A 175 -7.07 1.87 -29.44
CA ASP A 175 -7.79 1.90 -30.72
C ASP A 175 -9.06 2.77 -30.64
N GLU A 176 -8.85 4.09 -30.60
CA GLU A 176 -9.93 5.09 -30.56
C GLU A 176 -10.88 4.97 -31.77
N ARG A 177 -10.36 4.62 -32.95
CA ARG A 177 -11.15 4.54 -34.18
C ARG A 177 -12.14 3.37 -34.12
N ARG A 178 -11.66 2.17 -33.79
CA ARG A 178 -12.52 0.99 -33.65
C ARG A 178 -13.56 1.18 -32.55
N PHE A 179 -13.20 1.87 -31.47
CA PHE A 179 -14.16 2.25 -30.43
C PHE A 179 -15.28 3.12 -31.00
N LEU A 180 -14.95 4.20 -31.71
CA LEU A 180 -15.95 5.09 -32.33
C LEU A 180 -16.82 4.35 -33.35
N ASP A 181 -16.23 3.49 -34.19
CA ASP A 181 -16.97 2.68 -35.17
C ASP A 181 -17.96 1.70 -34.51
N SER A 182 -17.61 1.18 -33.33
CA SER A 182 -18.49 0.30 -32.55
C SER A 182 -19.68 1.05 -31.93
N LEU A 183 -19.51 2.34 -31.62
CA LEU A 183 -20.59 3.20 -31.12
C LEU A 183 -21.50 3.69 -32.27
N GLY A 184 -20.89 4.12 -33.38
CA GLY A 184 -21.59 4.73 -34.52
C GLY A 184 -22.56 3.78 -35.24
N ARG A 185 -22.23 2.49 -35.33
CA ARG A 185 -23.11 1.47 -35.95
C ARG A 185 -24.48 1.33 -35.28
N ARG A 186 -24.64 1.77 -34.02
CA ARG A 186 -25.89 1.59 -33.24
C ARG A 186 -26.51 2.88 -32.73
N ALA A 187 -25.76 3.97 -32.62
CA ALA A 187 -26.32 5.29 -32.29
C ALA A 187 -27.40 5.74 -33.29
N GLN A 188 -27.33 5.29 -34.54
CA GLN A 188 -28.37 5.55 -35.56
C GLN A 188 -29.60 4.62 -35.46
N VAL A 189 -29.50 3.46 -34.80
CA VAL A 189 -30.56 2.43 -34.77
C VAL A 189 -31.50 2.58 -33.55
N GLY A 190 -31.11 3.39 -32.55
CA GLY A 190 -31.74 3.42 -31.22
C GLY A 190 -32.74 4.54 -30.91
N LEU A 191 -33.03 5.47 -31.84
CA LEU A 191 -33.88 6.65 -31.59
C LEU A 191 -35.38 6.36 -31.29
N GLY A 192 -35.80 5.09 -31.20
CA GLY A 192 -37.21 4.69 -31.15
C GLY A 192 -37.80 4.24 -29.80
N ARG A 193 -37.04 4.04 -28.72
CA ARG A 193 -37.63 3.59 -27.44
C ARG A 193 -36.77 3.92 -26.22
N ALA A 194 -36.92 5.14 -25.72
CA ALA A 194 -36.36 5.54 -24.43
C ALA A 194 -37.09 4.81 -23.29
N SER A 195 -36.45 3.79 -22.73
CA SER A 195 -36.89 3.16 -21.48
C SER A 195 -36.50 4.06 -20.29
N THR A 196 -37.40 4.96 -19.92
CA THR A 196 -37.31 5.83 -18.73
C THR A 196 -37.67 5.05 -17.46
N ALA A 197 -36.88 4.04 -17.10
CA ALA A 197 -36.98 3.48 -15.75
C ALA A 197 -36.20 4.41 -14.79
N PRO A 198 -36.85 5.11 -13.84
CA PRO A 198 -36.15 5.95 -12.89
C PRO A 198 -35.24 5.07 -12.03
N LEU A 199 -33.92 5.20 -12.21
CA LEU A 199 -32.95 4.57 -11.34
C LEU A 199 -33.11 5.15 -9.94
N LYS A 200 -33.77 4.39 -9.05
CA LYS A 200 -33.97 4.72 -7.64
C LYS A 200 -32.63 5.18 -7.06
N PRO A 201 -32.54 6.39 -6.45
CA PRO A 201 -31.31 6.87 -5.87
C PRO A 201 -30.84 5.86 -4.83
N ARG A 202 -29.77 5.13 -5.18
CA ARG A 202 -29.22 4.07 -4.33
C ARG A 202 -28.64 4.76 -3.11
N ARG A 203 -29.36 4.66 -1.99
CA ARG A 203 -29.01 5.21 -0.66
C ARG A 203 -27.52 4.98 -0.42
N SER A 204 -26.81 6.03 0.01
CA SER A 204 -25.36 6.22 -0.11
C SER A 204 -24.52 5.25 0.73
N PHE A 205 -24.57 3.95 0.45
CA PHE A 205 -23.71 2.93 1.06
C PHE A 205 -22.22 3.34 0.98
N ARG A 206 -21.83 4.11 -0.04
CA ARG A 206 -20.50 4.70 -0.22
C ARG A 206 -20.04 5.58 0.95
N LEU A 207 -20.94 6.38 1.54
CA LEU A 207 -20.63 7.24 2.69
C LEU A 207 -20.44 6.40 3.96
N ILE A 208 -21.27 5.37 4.16
CA ILE A 208 -21.13 4.44 5.29
C ILE A 208 -19.79 3.71 5.21
N PHE A 209 -19.47 3.18 4.03
CA PHE A 209 -18.21 2.49 3.78
C PHE A 209 -17.00 3.37 4.03
N PHE A 210 -16.97 4.59 3.49
CA PHE A 210 -15.85 5.51 3.69
C PHE A 210 -15.63 5.86 5.17
N ARG A 211 -16.72 6.00 5.95
CA ARG A 211 -16.62 6.24 7.40
C ARG A 211 -16.04 5.05 8.14
N LEU A 212 -16.48 3.83 7.81
CA LEU A 212 -15.89 2.62 8.37
C LEU A 212 -14.41 2.49 7.99
N PHE A 213 -14.06 2.78 6.74
CA PHE A 213 -12.67 2.83 6.28
C PHE A 213 -11.83 3.77 7.15
N MET A 214 -12.24 5.04 7.26
CA MET A 214 -11.50 6.04 8.01
C MET A 214 -11.45 5.73 9.51
N MET A 215 -12.50 5.12 10.05
CA MET A 215 -12.53 4.69 11.45
C MET A 215 -11.48 3.61 11.69
N VAL A 216 -11.56 2.52 10.93
CA VAL A 216 -10.71 1.35 11.15
C VAL A 216 -9.25 1.70 10.85
N TRP A 217 -8.97 2.49 9.79
CA TRP A 217 -7.61 2.91 9.44
C TRP A 217 -7.06 3.90 10.48
N GLY A 218 -7.88 4.85 10.90
CA GLY A 218 -7.51 5.82 11.91
C GLY A 218 -7.21 5.16 13.26
N THR A 219 -7.98 4.14 13.66
CA THR A 219 -7.70 3.33 14.85
C THR A 219 -6.37 2.59 14.72
N GLY A 220 -6.10 1.92 13.59
CA GLY A 220 -4.83 1.21 13.39
C GLY A 220 -3.61 2.14 13.47
N ALA A 221 -3.68 3.29 12.81
CA ALA A 221 -2.67 4.35 12.88
C ALA A 221 -2.45 4.85 14.31
N LEU A 222 -3.54 5.08 15.05
CA LEU A 222 -3.48 5.54 16.43
C LEU A 222 -2.87 4.48 17.35
N THR A 223 -3.26 3.21 17.22
CA THR A 223 -2.71 2.11 18.01
C THR A 223 -1.20 1.95 17.79
N ALA A 224 -0.74 1.99 16.53
CA ALA A 224 0.69 1.95 16.22
C ALA A 224 1.45 3.09 16.90
N ALA A 225 0.95 4.34 16.76
CA ALA A 225 1.56 5.49 17.41
C ALA A 225 1.57 5.37 18.95
N LEU A 226 0.45 4.97 19.55
CA LEU A 226 0.33 4.83 21.01
C LEU A 226 1.19 3.71 21.58
N SER A 227 1.52 2.69 20.79
CA SER A 227 2.47 1.64 21.21
C SER A 227 3.92 2.13 21.19
N GLY A 228 4.32 2.95 20.21
CA GLY A 228 5.71 3.43 20.08
C GLY A 228 6.03 4.67 20.93
N LEU A 229 5.08 5.58 21.13
CA LEU A 229 5.30 6.86 21.81
C LEU A 229 5.81 6.73 23.26
N PRO A 230 5.27 5.83 24.12
CA PRO A 230 5.73 5.71 25.50
C PRO A 230 7.20 5.28 25.58
N GLU A 231 7.62 4.35 24.73
CA GLU A 231 9.00 3.90 24.67
C GLU A 231 9.91 5.02 24.17
N ASP A 232 9.55 5.69 23.07
CA ASP A 232 10.34 6.83 22.55
C ASP A 232 10.46 7.97 23.57
N TYR A 233 9.38 8.25 24.32
CA TYR A 233 9.41 9.24 25.39
C TYR A 233 10.36 8.81 26.51
N ARG A 234 10.33 7.53 26.91
CA ARG A 234 11.24 6.98 27.92
C ARG A 234 12.71 7.12 27.48
N PHE A 235 13.06 6.74 26.25
CA PHE A 235 14.42 6.89 25.71
C PHE A 235 14.91 8.34 25.67
N ARG A 236 14.01 9.31 25.44
CA ARG A 236 14.38 10.73 25.44
C ARG A 236 14.53 11.33 26.83
N ARG A 237 13.75 10.83 27.78
CA ARG A 237 13.77 11.31 29.17
C ARG A 237 14.95 10.74 29.95
N ASP A 238 15.15 9.42 29.82
CA ASP A 238 16.08 8.66 30.66
C ASP A 238 17.33 8.19 29.91
N GLY A 239 17.29 8.21 28.58
CA GLY A 239 18.40 7.76 27.75
C GLY A 239 19.51 8.78 27.59
N VAL A 240 20.69 8.29 27.26
CA VAL A 240 21.86 9.09 26.96
C VAL A 240 21.92 9.30 25.45
N GLU A 241 22.07 10.56 25.06
CA GLU A 241 22.26 10.95 23.67
C GLU A 241 23.64 10.55 23.18
N THR A 242 23.71 9.96 21.99
CA THR A 242 24.97 9.64 21.30
C THR A 242 24.81 9.81 19.79
N VAL A 243 25.92 9.70 19.06
CA VAL A 243 25.95 9.78 17.60
C VAL A 243 26.38 8.43 17.05
N GLY A 244 25.52 7.83 16.23
CA GLY A 244 25.84 6.65 15.43
C GLY A 244 26.42 7.06 14.07
N VAL A 245 27.32 6.26 13.54
CA VAL A 245 27.91 6.41 12.20
C VAL A 245 27.47 5.24 11.34
N PHE A 246 26.98 5.51 10.13
CA PHE A 246 26.65 4.47 9.17
C PHE A 246 27.94 3.81 8.67
N ASP A 247 28.20 2.58 9.06
CA ASP A 247 29.47 1.91 8.76
C ASP A 247 29.32 0.68 7.86
N SER A 248 28.09 0.18 7.72
CA SER A 248 27.78 -1.03 6.97
C SER A 248 26.31 -1.04 6.56
N HIS A 249 25.92 -2.06 5.80
CA HIS A 249 24.56 -2.25 5.34
C HIS A 249 24.21 -3.72 5.24
N THR A 250 22.92 -4.02 5.27
CA THR A 250 22.40 -5.40 5.35
C THR A 250 22.11 -6.05 3.99
N GLY A 251 22.05 -5.26 2.90
CA GLY A 251 21.67 -5.75 1.57
C GLY A 251 22.66 -5.38 0.45
N VAL A 252 22.20 -5.45 -0.80
CA VAL A 252 22.92 -4.90 -1.95
C VAL A 252 22.65 -3.41 -2.00
N LEU A 253 23.69 -2.58 -1.99
CA LEU A 253 23.56 -1.12 -2.02
C LEU A 253 22.66 -0.68 -3.18
N GLY A 254 21.57 0.03 -2.86
CA GLY A 254 20.58 0.50 -3.83
C GLY A 254 19.38 -0.43 -4.07
N ASP A 255 19.34 -1.61 -3.44
CA ASP A 255 18.12 -2.42 -3.39
C ASP A 255 17.10 -1.84 -2.40
N ARG A 256 15.80 -2.07 -2.63
CA ARG A 256 14.71 -1.62 -1.76
C ARG A 256 14.74 -2.23 -0.36
N ASN A 257 15.41 -3.36 -0.22
CA ASN A 257 15.57 -4.07 1.05
C ASN A 257 16.88 -3.73 1.77
N ASP A 258 17.72 -2.88 1.18
CA ASP A 258 18.97 -2.47 1.79
C ASP A 258 18.69 -1.55 2.98
N ARG A 259 19.33 -1.85 4.11
CA ARG A 259 19.23 -1.07 5.35
C ARG A 259 20.62 -0.74 5.86
N GLY A 260 20.86 0.55 6.08
CA GLY A 260 22.06 1.04 6.76
C GLY A 260 22.14 0.55 8.21
N VAL A 261 23.35 0.24 8.65
CA VAL A 261 23.67 -0.15 10.03
C VAL A 261 24.47 0.98 10.66
N LEU A 262 24.00 1.45 11.81
CA LEU A 262 24.64 2.49 12.62
C LEU A 262 25.52 1.84 13.69
N SER A 263 26.78 2.24 13.75
CA SER A 263 27.70 1.91 14.83
C SER A 263 27.85 3.07 15.79
N TYR A 264 27.83 2.78 17.10
CA TYR A 264 28.16 3.74 18.16
C TYR A 264 28.96 3.04 19.25
N SER A 265 29.65 3.82 20.09
CA SER A 265 30.43 3.28 21.21
C SER A 265 29.94 3.80 22.54
N VAL A 266 29.87 2.90 23.53
CA VAL A 266 29.55 3.21 24.92
C VAL A 266 30.65 2.59 25.79
N ARG A 267 31.41 3.43 26.50
CA ARG A 267 32.51 2.98 27.39
C ARG A 267 33.58 2.11 26.71
N GLY A 268 33.80 2.30 25.41
CA GLY A 268 34.79 1.54 24.63
C GLY A 268 34.21 0.32 23.91
N ASP A 269 33.03 -0.16 24.31
CA ASP A 269 32.33 -1.22 23.60
C ASP A 269 31.59 -0.65 22.39
N ARG A 270 31.56 -1.41 21.29
CA ARG A 270 30.89 -1.02 20.03
C ARG A 270 29.57 -1.76 19.90
N PHE A 271 28.53 -1.01 19.56
CA PHE A 271 27.17 -1.51 19.37
C PHE A 271 26.68 -1.18 17.96
N HIS A 272 25.80 -2.02 17.44
CA HIS A 272 25.21 -1.90 16.11
C HIS A 272 23.69 -1.77 16.20
N LEU A 273 23.13 -0.84 15.44
CA LEU A 273 21.70 -0.62 15.32
C LEU A 273 21.31 -0.64 13.84
N THR A 274 20.31 -1.45 13.48
CA THR A 274 19.77 -1.41 12.12
C THR A 274 18.88 -0.17 11.96
N SER A 275 19.18 0.67 10.97
CA SER A 275 18.50 1.96 10.86
C SER A 275 17.08 1.85 10.28
N LEU A 276 16.15 2.63 10.84
CA LEU A 276 14.79 2.77 10.32
C LEU A 276 14.72 3.72 9.11
N GLN A 277 15.64 4.69 9.03
CA GLN A 277 15.81 5.56 7.86
C GLN A 277 16.58 4.87 6.72
N GLY A 278 17.21 3.73 7.01
CA GLY A 278 18.14 3.03 6.13
C GLY A 278 17.58 2.48 4.81
N ASN A 279 16.28 2.62 4.49
CA ASN A 279 15.71 2.17 3.20
C ASN A 279 16.18 3.07 2.04
N GLY A 280 17.44 2.90 1.62
CA GLY A 280 18.04 3.56 0.44
C GLY A 280 18.34 5.06 0.59
N VAL A 281 18.24 5.64 1.79
CA VAL A 281 18.52 7.06 2.07
C VAL A 281 19.54 7.20 3.19
N TYR A 282 20.72 6.61 3.02
CA TYR A 282 21.84 6.79 3.93
C TYR A 282 23.15 6.86 3.14
N GLU A 283 24.13 7.55 3.71
CA GLU A 283 25.48 7.68 3.16
C GLU A 283 26.45 7.02 4.14
N LEU A 284 27.35 6.16 3.66
CA LEU A 284 28.37 5.56 4.50
C LEU A 284 29.27 6.66 5.07
N GLY A 285 29.52 6.61 6.38
CA GLY A 285 30.16 7.69 7.13
C GLY A 285 29.22 8.80 7.57
N GLY A 286 27.98 8.82 7.06
CA GLY A 286 26.92 9.68 7.57
C GLY A 286 26.61 9.40 9.04
N THR A 287 26.06 10.38 9.73
CA THR A 287 25.77 10.27 11.17
C THR A 287 24.29 10.40 11.46
N ALA A 288 23.84 9.73 12.53
CA ALA A 288 22.48 9.82 13.04
C ALA A 288 22.50 9.98 14.56
N LYS A 289 21.57 10.79 15.07
CA LYS A 289 21.39 10.99 16.51
C LYS A 289 20.64 9.81 17.11
N LEU A 290 21.23 9.21 18.14
CA LEU A 290 20.72 8.04 18.85
C LEU A 290 20.48 8.34 20.33
N PHE A 291 19.59 7.58 20.94
CA PHE A 291 19.37 7.53 22.38
C PHE A 291 19.48 6.09 22.83
N TYR A 292 20.31 5.82 23.84
CA TYR A 292 20.43 4.48 24.44
C TYR A 292 20.18 4.53 25.95
N MET A 293 19.78 3.43 26.54
CA MET A 293 19.62 3.33 27.99
C MET A 293 20.94 2.90 28.63
N PRO A 294 21.42 3.55 29.71
CA PRO A 294 22.68 3.18 30.35
C PRO A 294 22.77 1.74 30.83
N ASP A 295 21.63 1.15 31.23
CA ASP A 295 21.52 -0.24 31.68
C ASP A 295 21.40 -1.24 30.51
N LYS A 296 21.06 -0.77 29.30
CA LYS A 296 20.84 -1.59 28.09
C LYS A 296 21.28 -0.82 26.84
N PRO A 297 22.59 -0.63 26.64
CA PRO A 297 23.10 0.14 25.51
C PRO A 297 22.68 -0.46 24.16
N GLU A 298 22.44 -1.77 24.07
CA GLU A 298 22.01 -2.48 22.87
C GLU A 298 20.60 -2.11 22.38
N ASP A 299 19.73 -1.59 23.25
CA ASP A 299 18.35 -1.23 22.90
C ASP A 299 18.27 0.22 22.33
N ALA A 300 19.32 0.74 21.70
CA ALA A 300 19.35 2.14 21.22
C ALA A 300 18.26 2.44 20.18
N ARG A 301 17.84 3.71 20.13
CA ARG A 301 16.83 4.21 19.19
C ARG A 301 17.28 5.46 18.46
N GLU A 302 16.90 5.55 17.20
CA GLU A 302 17.08 6.76 16.42
C GLU A 302 16.13 7.88 16.85
N ALA A 303 16.64 9.12 16.79
CA ALA A 303 15.85 10.32 17.01
C ALA A 303 14.67 10.47 16.03
N ALA A 304 14.71 9.82 14.87
CA ALA A 304 13.66 9.90 13.86
C ALA A 304 12.35 9.19 14.25
N ASN A 305 12.39 8.22 15.17
CA ASN A 305 11.23 7.40 15.55
C ASN A 305 10.07 8.23 16.10
N LEU A 306 10.39 9.29 16.86
CA LEU A 306 9.36 10.16 17.42
C LEU A 306 8.57 10.86 16.32
N LEU A 307 9.24 11.38 15.28
CA LEU A 307 8.57 12.08 14.20
C LEU A 307 7.65 11.13 13.42
N PHE A 308 8.10 9.89 13.20
CA PHE A 308 7.29 8.85 12.58
C PHE A 308 6.06 8.52 13.42
N ASN A 309 6.22 8.31 14.72
CA ASN A 309 5.12 8.02 15.64
C ASN A 309 4.12 9.19 15.75
N LEU A 310 4.60 10.43 15.80
CA LEU A 310 3.74 11.62 15.79
C LEU A 310 2.98 11.79 14.47
N MET A 311 3.60 11.48 13.34
CA MET A 311 2.93 11.50 12.03
C MET A 311 1.78 10.48 12.00
N TRP A 312 2.01 9.24 12.46
CA TRP A 312 0.96 8.23 12.57
C TRP A 312 -0.15 8.62 13.53
N LEU A 313 0.19 9.25 14.66
CA LEU A 313 -0.79 9.79 15.60
C LEU A 313 -1.69 10.83 14.93
N LEU A 314 -1.09 11.81 14.24
CA LEU A 314 -1.82 12.86 13.55
C LEU A 314 -2.71 12.30 12.45
N LEU A 315 -2.19 11.40 11.62
CA LEU A 315 -2.95 10.71 10.59
C LEU A 315 -4.12 9.93 11.16
N GLY A 316 -3.91 9.20 12.26
CA GLY A 316 -4.95 8.47 12.98
C GLY A 316 -6.07 9.37 13.48
N ILE A 317 -5.71 10.49 14.13
CA ILE A 317 -6.65 11.50 14.62
C ILE A 317 -7.45 12.10 13.46
N VAL A 318 -6.79 12.52 12.38
CA VAL A 318 -7.47 13.11 11.21
C VAL A 318 -8.45 12.14 10.58
N ALA A 319 -8.06 10.87 10.40
CA ALA A 319 -8.95 9.85 9.85
C ALA A 319 -10.16 9.59 10.76
N LEU A 320 -9.96 9.45 12.06
CA LEU A 320 -11.07 9.29 13.02
C LEU A 320 -12.00 10.51 13.01
N ALA A 321 -11.45 11.72 12.98
CA ALA A 321 -12.22 12.96 12.87
C ALA A 321 -13.04 13.00 11.58
N LEU A 322 -12.46 12.63 10.44
CA LEU A 322 -13.19 12.52 9.16
C LEU A 322 -14.31 11.48 9.21
N SER A 323 -14.10 10.35 9.91
CA SER A 323 -15.14 9.34 10.10
C SER A 323 -16.31 9.86 10.95
N ILE A 324 -16.02 10.54 12.06
CA ILE A 324 -17.04 11.05 12.98
C ILE A 324 -17.76 12.26 12.35
N LEU A 325 -17.00 13.28 11.92
CA LEU A 325 -17.52 14.55 11.42
C LEU A 325 -18.02 14.48 9.99
N GLY A 326 -17.49 13.59 9.14
CA GLY A 326 -17.91 13.45 7.75
C GLY A 326 -19.40 13.13 7.61
N GLY A 327 -19.97 12.38 8.56
CA GLY A 327 -21.42 12.13 8.61
C GLY A 327 -22.25 13.33 9.05
N TRP A 328 -21.68 14.27 9.80
CA TRP A 328 -22.33 15.52 10.18
C TRP A 328 -22.29 16.54 9.04
N ILE A 329 -21.13 16.73 8.40
CA ILE A 329 -20.96 17.61 7.25
C ILE A 329 -21.82 17.15 6.07
N ALA A 330 -21.81 15.85 5.75
CA ALA A 330 -22.66 15.30 4.69
C ALA A 330 -24.15 15.53 4.98
N ARG A 331 -24.60 15.49 6.23
CA ARG A 331 -26.00 15.81 6.57
C ARG A 331 -26.34 17.29 6.39
N ARG A 332 -25.35 18.19 6.51
CA ARG A 332 -25.55 19.64 6.38
C ARG A 332 -25.52 20.12 4.93
N ILE A 333 -24.72 19.48 4.06
CA ILE A 333 -24.63 19.83 2.64
C ILE A 333 -25.84 19.32 1.84
N TRP A 334 -26.45 18.22 2.29
CA TRP A 334 -27.53 17.52 1.56
C TRP A 334 -28.93 17.78 2.16
N ARG A 335 -29.07 18.77 3.06
CA ARG A 335 -30.34 19.33 3.49
C ARG A 335 -30.54 20.67 2.80
#